data_AF-G9JJT9-F1
#
_entry.id   AF-G9JJT9-F1
#
_cell.length_a   1.000
_cell.length_b   1.000
_cell.length_c   1.000
_cell.angle_alpha   90.00
_cell.angle_beta   90.00
_cell.angle_gamma   90.00
#
_symmetry.space_group_name_H-M   'P 1'
#
loop_
_entity.id
_entity.type
_entity.pdbx_description
1 polymer ?
#
loop_
_entity_poly.entity_id
_entity_poly.type
_entity_poly.pdbx_seq_one_letter_code
_entity_poly.pdbx_strand_id
1 'polypeptide(L)'
;RQVREESSIAIRESAGSIPSTIKVSRSQRIVSVLASQKGVRVSSDGRKVSLKISPFYYSHVCGLCGNFDGKQGNEFQSPSRTDRSDSSCLVLDYLVPDSKCDSQSIRKECQQPQSSSSRCQLESKTIRRTRLHKGESQLCLSQEPVKSCPSQCKPVDPKSTPVRMACFPHDSAKAKELERDSFKRPLDLMAQQADYTEYVQVPRSCGEM
;
A
#
# COMPACT_ATOMS: atom_id res chain seq x y z
N ARG A 1 20.83 22.07 25.03
CA ARG A 1 20.92 20.78 25.77
C ARG A 1 19.52 20.15 25.76
N GLN A 2 19.25 19.21 24.85
CA GLN A 2 17.91 18.64 24.68
C GLN A 2 17.79 17.37 25.53
N VAL A 3 17.03 17.46 26.62
CA VAL A 3 16.75 16.32 27.51
C VAL A 3 15.78 15.38 26.78
N ARG A 4 16.21 14.15 26.50
CA ARG A 4 15.32 13.06 26.08
C ARG A 4 14.64 12.54 27.34
N GLU A 5 13.33 12.72 27.42
CA GLU A 5 12.53 12.09 28.46
C GLU A 5 12.17 10.69 27.96
N GLU A 6 12.83 9.68 28.52
CA GLU A 6 12.68 8.27 28.15
C GLU A 6 12.13 7.51 29.36
N SER A 7 11.05 6.76 29.15
CA SER A 7 10.32 6.00 30.18
C SER A 7 10.08 4.58 29.68
N SER A 8 10.19 3.58 30.55
CA SER A 8 9.94 2.18 30.20
C SER A 8 8.77 1.61 31.00
N ILE A 9 7.93 0.84 30.33
CA ILE A 9 6.79 0.13 30.93
C ILE A 9 7.01 -1.37 30.69
N ALA A 10 7.05 -2.16 31.75
CA ALA A 10 7.11 -3.61 31.64
C ALA A 10 5.69 -4.18 31.53
N ILE A 11 5.43 -4.98 30.48
CA ILE A 11 4.18 -5.72 30.34
C ILE A 11 4.36 -7.05 31.08
N ARG A 12 3.47 -7.34 32.04
CA ARG A 12 3.38 -8.66 32.64
C ARG A 12 2.76 -9.63 31.64
N GLU A 13 3.50 -10.66 31.26
CA GLU A 13 2.98 -11.77 30.45
C GLU A 13 2.79 -13.03 31.32
N SER A 14 2.13 -14.04 30.75
CA SER A 14 1.86 -15.34 31.38
C SER A 14 3.13 -15.99 31.94
N ALA A 15 2.98 -16.77 33.01
CA ALA A 15 4.10 -17.44 33.68
C ALA A 15 4.90 -18.30 32.67
N GLY A 16 6.14 -17.89 32.37
CA GLY A 16 7.06 -18.59 31.47
C GLY A 16 7.61 -17.78 30.30
N SER A 17 7.10 -16.57 30.01
CA SER A 17 7.66 -15.71 28.96
C SER A 17 8.56 -14.60 29.49
N ILE A 18 9.56 -14.21 28.68
CA ILE A 18 10.48 -13.11 28.99
C ILE A 18 9.66 -11.81 29.00
N PRO A 19 9.75 -10.98 30.06
CA PRO A 19 8.96 -9.76 30.16
C PRO A 19 9.24 -8.81 28.99
N SER A 20 8.17 -8.47 28.27
CA SER A 20 8.19 -7.49 27.18
C SER A 20 8.24 -6.08 27.74
N THR A 21 9.31 -5.35 27.44
CA THR A 21 9.43 -3.93 27.82
C THR A 21 8.99 -3.05 26.65
N ILE A 22 7.98 -2.22 26.88
CA ILE A 22 7.63 -1.11 25.99
C ILE A 22 8.46 0.10 26.41
N LYS A 23 9.18 0.69 25.45
CA LYS A 23 9.88 1.96 25.65
C LYS A 23 9.05 3.09 25.08
N VAL A 24 8.76 4.09 25.89
CA VAL A 24 8.13 5.35 25.48
C VAL A 24 9.20 6.42 25.57
N SER A 25 9.37 7.18 24.48
CA SER A 25 10.36 8.25 24.42
C SER A 25 9.75 9.47 23.77
N ARG A 26 10.14 10.64 24.25
CA ARG A 26 9.79 11.91 23.61
C ARG A 26 11.05 12.61 23.12
N SER A 27 11.03 12.99 21.85
CA SER A 27 12.06 13.82 21.24
C SER A 27 11.38 14.96 20.52
N GLN A 28 11.54 16.19 21.04
CA GLN A 28 10.81 17.36 20.55
C GLN A 28 9.28 17.14 20.60
N ARG A 29 8.61 17.25 19.44
CA ARG A 29 7.17 17.01 19.27
C ARG A 29 6.84 15.54 19.01
N ILE A 30 7.83 14.69 18.77
CA ILE A 30 7.60 13.30 18.43
C ILE A 30 7.59 12.44 19.69
N VAL A 31 6.48 11.77 19.92
CA VAL A 31 6.35 10.68 20.89
C VAL A 31 6.53 9.36 20.14
N SER A 32 7.43 8.51 20.62
CA SER A 32 7.70 7.19 20.05
C SER A 32 7.48 6.10 21.07
N VAL A 33 6.73 5.07 20.68
CA VAL A 33 6.49 3.85 21.43
C VAL A 33 7.17 2.70 20.70
N LEU A 34 8.08 2.01 21.38
CA LEU A 34 8.85 0.90 20.84
C LEU A 34 8.60 -0.36 21.66
N ALA A 35 8.00 -1.36 21.01
CA ALA A 35 7.86 -2.72 21.53
C ALA A 35 8.83 -3.64 20.76
N SER A 36 10.11 -3.60 21.11
CA SER A 36 11.17 -4.29 20.36
C SER A 36 10.93 -5.79 20.20
N GLN A 37 10.48 -6.46 21.26
CA GLN A 37 10.25 -7.91 21.25
C GLN A 37 9.05 -8.32 20.38
N LYS A 38 8.10 -7.41 20.16
CA LYS A 38 6.99 -7.59 19.20
C LYS A 38 7.35 -7.04 17.82
N GLY A 39 8.50 -6.41 17.63
CA GLY A 39 8.89 -5.83 16.34
C GLY A 39 8.01 -4.67 15.88
N VAL A 40 7.41 -3.90 16.81
CA VAL A 40 6.51 -2.79 16.49
C VAL A 40 7.08 -1.47 17.00
N ARG A 41 7.04 -0.43 16.16
CA ARG A 41 7.32 0.96 16.52
C ARG A 41 6.21 1.86 16.02
N VAL A 42 5.65 2.66 16.93
CA VAL A 42 4.70 3.73 16.63
C VAL A 42 5.38 5.06 16.94
N SER A 43 5.20 6.05 16.07
CA SER A 43 5.64 7.42 16.34
C SER A 43 4.57 8.41 15.89
N SER A 44 4.40 9.49 16.65
CA SER A 44 3.44 10.53 16.34
C SER A 44 3.99 11.90 16.68
N ASP A 45 3.72 12.87 15.82
CA ASP A 45 3.97 14.30 16.06
C ASP A 45 2.71 15.05 16.54
N GLY A 46 1.62 14.32 16.81
CA GLY A 46 0.31 14.85 17.17
C GLY A 46 -0.62 15.13 15.98
N ARG A 47 -0.11 15.11 14.74
CA ARG A 47 -0.91 15.25 13.51
C ARG A 47 -0.89 13.98 12.66
N LYS A 48 0.26 13.31 12.59
CA LYS A 48 0.48 12.09 11.82
C LYS A 48 0.95 10.98 12.75
N VAL A 49 0.37 9.79 12.58
CA VAL A 49 0.87 8.55 13.16
C VAL A 49 1.65 7.78 12.10
N SER A 50 2.84 7.29 12.46
CA SER A 50 3.68 6.45 11.62
C SER A 50 3.94 5.12 12.32
N LEU A 51 3.58 4.03 11.65
CA LEU A 51 3.75 2.66 12.11
C LEU A 51 4.90 1.99 11.35
N LYS A 52 5.77 1.28 12.05
CA LYS A 52 6.74 0.35 11.47
C LYS A 52 6.62 -0.99 12.17
N ILE A 53 6.50 -2.06 11.38
CA ILE A 53 6.36 -3.43 11.85
C ILE A 53 7.46 -4.30 11.26
N SER A 54 7.81 -5.38 11.96
CA SER A 54 8.76 -6.40 11.50
C SER A 54 8.21 -7.14 10.26
N PRO A 55 9.07 -7.62 9.35
CA PRO A 55 8.68 -8.53 8.26
C PRO A 55 7.98 -9.81 8.73
N PHE A 56 8.09 -10.19 10.02
CA PHE A 56 7.31 -11.28 10.61
C PHE A 56 5.79 -11.13 10.39
N TYR A 57 5.30 -9.90 10.25
CA TYR A 57 3.88 -9.61 10.03
C TYR A 57 3.44 -9.68 8.56
N TYR A 58 4.31 -10.06 7.64
CA TYR A 58 4.01 -10.11 6.20
C TYR A 58 2.77 -10.98 5.94
N SER A 59 1.75 -10.42 5.30
CA SER A 59 0.43 -11.06 5.08
C SER A 59 -0.35 -11.48 6.34
N HIS A 60 0.04 -11.01 7.54
CA HIS A 60 -0.59 -11.37 8.83
C HIS A 60 -1.27 -10.19 9.52
N VAL A 61 -1.41 -9.06 8.84
CA VAL A 61 -2.10 -7.87 9.36
C VAL A 61 -3.32 -7.54 8.52
N CYS A 62 -4.23 -6.75 9.09
CA CYS A 62 -5.34 -6.13 8.41
C CYS A 62 -5.57 -4.75 9.04
N GLY A 63 -6.20 -3.84 8.29
CA GLY A 63 -6.41 -2.47 8.74
C GLY A 63 -6.41 -1.49 7.58
N LEU A 64 -6.59 -0.22 7.92
CA LEU A 64 -6.52 0.90 6.97
C LEU A 64 -5.13 1.09 6.33
N CYS A 65 -4.09 0.45 6.88
CA CYS A 65 -2.76 0.40 6.29
C CYS A 65 -2.55 -0.82 5.37
N GLY A 66 -3.61 -1.54 5.02
CA GLY A 66 -3.57 -2.73 4.18
C GLY A 66 -3.23 -4.02 4.95
N ASN A 67 -2.85 -5.06 4.19
CA ASN A 67 -2.60 -6.41 4.70
C ASN A 67 -1.10 -6.80 4.70
N PHE A 68 -0.22 -5.91 4.25
CA PHE A 68 1.24 -6.08 4.21
C PHE A 68 1.71 -7.33 3.43
N ASP A 69 1.08 -7.63 2.29
CA ASP A 69 1.41 -8.77 1.42
C ASP A 69 2.25 -8.38 0.17
N GLY A 70 2.66 -7.12 0.07
CA GLY A 70 3.46 -6.57 -1.03
C GLY A 70 2.68 -6.30 -2.32
N LYS A 71 1.35 -6.45 -2.35
CA LYS A 71 0.53 -6.28 -3.56
C LYS A 71 -0.27 -4.98 -3.53
N GLN A 72 0.10 -4.03 -4.39
CA GLN A 72 -0.63 -2.75 -4.50
C GLN A 72 -2.07 -2.80 -5.06
N GLY A 73 -2.57 -4.01 -5.36
CA GLY A 73 -3.85 -4.19 -6.02
C GLY A 73 -5.01 -4.42 -5.05
N ASN A 74 -4.72 -4.75 -3.78
CA ASN A 74 -5.67 -5.25 -2.79
C ASN A 74 -5.49 -4.58 -1.41
N GLU A 75 -4.88 -3.40 -1.32
CA GLU A 75 -4.81 -2.66 -0.05
C GLU A 75 -6.18 -2.29 0.50
N PHE A 76 -7.18 -2.17 -0.37
CA PHE A 76 -8.55 -1.82 0.02
C PHE A 76 -9.36 -3.04 0.43
N GLN A 77 -8.70 -4.03 1.02
CA GLN A 77 -9.35 -5.21 1.57
C GLN A 77 -10.00 -4.89 2.92
N SER A 78 -11.32 -5.07 2.96
CA SER A 78 -12.15 -4.96 4.17
C SER A 78 -11.83 -6.07 5.20
N PRO A 79 -12.30 -5.96 6.46
CA PRO A 79 -12.16 -7.01 7.46
C PRO A 79 -12.73 -8.36 7.03
N SER A 80 -13.75 -8.38 6.15
CA SER A 80 -14.35 -9.60 5.58
C SER A 80 -13.57 -10.16 4.39
N ARG A 81 -12.34 -9.67 4.13
CA ARG A 81 -11.48 -10.07 3.01
C ARG A 81 -12.09 -9.78 1.63
N THR A 82 -12.92 -8.75 1.55
CA THR A 82 -13.51 -8.29 0.28
C THR A 82 -12.87 -6.97 -0.13
N ASP A 83 -12.44 -6.87 -1.38
CA ASP A 83 -11.84 -5.64 -1.90
C ASP A 83 -12.91 -4.58 -2.16
N ARG A 84 -12.72 -3.39 -1.58
CA ARG A 84 -13.56 -2.21 -1.81
C ARG A 84 -12.94 -1.37 -2.92
N SER A 85 -13.78 -0.91 -3.85
CA SER A 85 -13.39 0.08 -4.87
C SER A 85 -13.36 1.51 -4.31
N ASP A 86 -14.23 1.81 -3.34
CA ASP A 86 -14.30 3.11 -2.67
C ASP A 86 -13.52 3.08 -1.34
N SER A 87 -12.51 3.95 -1.24
CA SER A 87 -11.74 4.15 -0.02
C SER A 87 -12.59 4.63 1.16
N SER A 88 -13.66 5.39 0.89
CA SER A 88 -14.57 5.90 1.93
C SER A 88 -15.30 4.73 2.60
N CYS A 89 -15.81 3.79 1.80
CA CYS A 89 -16.45 2.58 2.32
C CYS A 89 -15.48 1.67 3.08
N LEU A 90 -14.22 1.58 2.65
CA LEU A 90 -13.19 0.84 3.39
C LEU A 90 -12.99 1.42 4.80
N VAL A 91 -12.95 2.75 4.95
CA VAL A 91 -12.80 3.40 6.25
C VAL A 91 -13.95 3.02 7.19
N LEU A 92 -15.16 2.95 6.66
CA LEU A 92 -16.36 2.61 7.43
C LEU A 92 -16.42 1.13 7.87
N ASP A 93 -15.83 0.23 7.07
CA ASP A 93 -15.71 -1.19 7.41
C ASP A 93 -14.79 -1.41 8.63
N TYR A 94 -13.76 -0.57 8.81
CA TYR A 94 -12.84 -0.62 9.95
C TYR A 94 -13.26 0.25 11.14
N LEU A 95 -14.45 0.87 11.10
CA LEU A 95 -14.97 1.61 12.26
C LEU A 95 -15.14 0.68 13.45
N VAL A 96 -14.49 1.07 14.56
CA VAL A 96 -14.69 0.45 15.87
C VAL A 96 -15.98 1.04 16.47
N PRO A 97 -17.01 0.23 16.76
CA PRO A 97 -18.29 0.74 17.28
C PRO A 97 -18.09 1.49 18.60
N ASP A 98 -18.70 2.65 18.74
CA ASP A 98 -18.76 3.42 19.97
C ASP A 98 -20.15 4.02 20.15
N SER A 99 -20.63 4.11 21.39
CA SER A 99 -21.95 4.65 21.73
C SER A 99 -22.17 6.10 21.28
N LYS A 100 -21.09 6.88 21.10
CA LYS A 100 -21.12 8.29 20.68
C LYS A 100 -20.92 8.49 19.18
N CYS A 101 -20.74 7.40 18.42
CA CYS A 101 -20.52 7.44 16.98
C CYS A 101 -21.64 6.67 16.26
N ASP A 102 -22.61 7.41 15.68
CA ASP A 102 -23.64 6.80 14.81
C ASP A 102 -23.05 6.42 13.45
N SER A 103 -22.33 5.30 13.46
CA SER A 103 -21.76 4.67 12.27
C SER A 103 -22.81 3.99 11.38
N GLN A 104 -24.04 3.80 11.87
CA GLN A 104 -25.04 3.00 11.17
C GLN A 104 -25.64 3.72 9.97
N SER A 105 -25.83 5.03 10.07
CA SER A 105 -26.37 5.87 8.99
C SER A 105 -25.41 5.93 7.79
N ILE A 106 -24.10 6.03 8.02
CA ILE A 106 -23.07 6.12 6.96
C ILE A 106 -22.79 4.73 6.36
N ARG A 107 -22.83 3.65 7.15
CA ARG A 107 -22.65 2.28 6.63
C ARG A 107 -23.73 1.89 5.60
N LYS A 108 -24.94 2.46 5.70
CA LYS A 108 -26.03 2.21 4.74
C LYS A 108 -25.71 2.70 3.33
N GLU A 109 -24.93 3.77 3.18
CA GLU A 109 -24.48 4.26 1.87
C GLU A 109 -23.62 3.22 1.13
N CYS A 110 -22.86 2.42 1.88
CA CYS A 110 -22.00 1.36 1.36
C CYS A 110 -22.68 -0.03 1.28
N GLN A 111 -23.91 -0.14 1.79
CA GLN A 111 -24.74 -1.36 1.78
C GLN A 111 -25.84 -1.33 0.72
N GLN A 112 -26.12 -0.17 0.12
CA GLN A 112 -26.96 -0.17 -1.06
C GLN A 112 -26.31 -1.10 -2.08
N PRO A 113 -27.04 -2.08 -2.64
CA PRO A 113 -26.63 -2.64 -3.90
C PRO A 113 -26.64 -1.43 -4.83
N GLN A 114 -25.48 -0.85 -5.07
CA GLN A 114 -25.25 -0.24 -6.37
C GLN A 114 -25.75 -1.31 -7.32
N SER A 115 -26.80 -0.95 -8.04
CA SER A 115 -27.41 -1.75 -9.09
C SER A 115 -26.34 -2.60 -9.74
N SER A 116 -26.71 -3.82 -10.09
CA SER A 116 -26.07 -4.62 -11.13
C SER A 116 -25.82 -3.78 -12.39
N SER A 117 -24.80 -2.96 -12.32
CA SER A 117 -24.24 -2.09 -13.33
C SER A 117 -22.77 -2.12 -12.95
N SER A 118 -22.15 -3.21 -13.33
CA SER A 118 -20.79 -3.12 -13.83
C SER A 118 -19.73 -2.58 -12.86
N ARG A 119 -19.00 -3.47 -12.17
CA ARG A 119 -17.85 -3.06 -11.32
C ARG A 119 -16.78 -2.29 -12.09
N CYS A 120 -16.77 -2.40 -13.42
CA CYS A 120 -16.11 -1.44 -14.29
C CYS A 120 -17.17 -0.52 -14.88
N GLN A 121 -17.41 0.65 -14.29
CA GLN A 121 -18.28 1.64 -14.93
C GLN A 121 -17.67 1.95 -16.32
N LEU A 122 -18.49 1.82 -17.37
CA LEU A 122 -18.14 1.84 -18.80
C LEU A 122 -17.37 3.11 -19.29
N GLU A 123 -17.01 4.01 -18.37
CA GLU A 123 -16.24 5.25 -18.61
C GLU A 123 -14.96 5.40 -17.76
N SER A 124 -14.57 4.43 -16.93
CA SER A 124 -13.54 4.68 -15.90
C SER A 124 -12.09 4.55 -16.41
N LYS A 125 -11.59 5.68 -16.90
CA LYS A 125 -10.20 6.09 -17.22
C LYS A 125 -9.10 5.11 -16.81
N THR A 126 -8.24 4.75 -17.77
CA THR A 126 -6.97 4.06 -17.53
C THR A 126 -6.15 4.74 -16.44
N ILE A 127 -5.49 3.95 -15.59
CA ILE A 127 -4.55 4.43 -14.57
C ILE A 127 -3.12 4.28 -15.05
N ARG A 128 -2.24 5.19 -14.63
CA ARG A 128 -0.82 5.16 -14.99
C ARG A 128 -0.04 4.35 -13.96
N ARG A 129 0.71 3.35 -14.39
CA ARG A 129 1.58 2.51 -13.54
C ARG A 129 2.94 2.34 -14.17
N THR A 130 3.98 2.28 -13.33
CA THR A 130 5.31 1.88 -13.80
C THR A 130 5.26 0.40 -14.16
N ARG A 131 5.70 0.05 -15.36
CA ARG A 131 5.78 -1.34 -15.78
C ARG A 131 7.10 -1.91 -15.30
N LEU A 132 7.07 -3.11 -14.72
CA LEU A 132 8.26 -3.82 -14.27
C LEU A 132 8.45 -5.07 -15.12
N HIS A 133 9.69 -5.31 -15.51
CA HIS A 133 10.15 -6.56 -16.11
C HIS A 133 11.30 -7.09 -15.24
N LYS A 134 11.07 -8.22 -14.57
CA LYS A 134 12.07 -8.89 -13.73
C LYS A 134 12.79 -9.93 -14.57
N GLY A 135 14.00 -9.60 -15.01
CA GLY A 135 14.92 -10.56 -15.62
C GLY A 135 15.71 -11.32 -14.56
N GLU A 136 16.54 -12.27 -15.00
CA GLU A 136 17.36 -13.10 -14.12
C GLU A 136 18.43 -12.29 -13.36
N SER A 137 19.03 -11.29 -14.01
CA SER A 137 20.13 -10.48 -13.44
C SER A 137 19.81 -8.99 -13.35
N GLN A 138 18.68 -8.56 -13.90
CA GLN A 138 18.32 -7.14 -14.01
C GLN A 138 16.84 -6.91 -13.73
N LEU A 139 16.54 -5.77 -13.11
CA LEU A 139 15.21 -5.22 -13.00
C LEU A 139 15.06 -4.07 -14.00
N CYS A 140 14.11 -4.19 -14.91
CA CYS A 140 13.83 -3.16 -15.89
C CYS A 140 12.49 -2.50 -15.60
N LEU A 141 12.47 -1.17 -15.63
CA LEU A 141 11.27 -0.36 -15.37
C LEU A 141 10.97 0.54 -16.58
N SER A 142 9.69 0.76 -16.87
CA SER A 142 9.31 1.71 -17.92
C SER A 142 9.76 3.11 -17.55
N GLN A 143 10.39 3.81 -18.49
CA GLN A 143 10.87 5.16 -18.22
C GLN A 143 9.72 6.13 -17.94
N GLU A 144 8.58 5.91 -18.59
CA GLU A 144 7.33 6.60 -18.30
C GLU A 144 6.28 5.62 -17.76
N PRO A 145 5.36 6.09 -16.89
CA PRO A 145 4.22 5.29 -16.48
C PRO A 145 3.29 4.95 -17.65
N VAL A 146 2.98 3.67 -17.79
CA VAL A 146 2.13 3.09 -18.85
C VAL A 146 0.69 3.02 -18.36
N LYS A 147 -0.27 3.23 -19.27
CA LYS A 147 -1.70 3.08 -18.97
C LYS A 147 -2.03 1.60 -18.74
N SER A 148 -2.81 1.34 -17.70
CA SER A 148 -3.28 0.01 -17.31
C SER A 148 -4.70 0.12 -16.77
N CYS A 149 -5.39 -1.00 -16.66
CA CYS A 149 -6.71 -1.03 -16.05
C CYS A 149 -6.62 -1.27 -14.53
N PRO A 150 -7.58 -0.74 -13.75
CA PRO A 150 -7.81 -1.17 -12.38
C PRO A 150 -7.96 -2.70 -12.28
N SER A 151 -7.67 -3.29 -11.13
CA SER A 151 -7.65 -4.75 -10.89
C SER A 151 -8.99 -5.45 -11.18
N GLN A 152 -10.09 -4.71 -11.32
CA GLN A 152 -11.44 -5.22 -11.56
C GLN A 152 -11.98 -4.89 -12.96
N CYS A 153 -11.13 -4.39 -13.88
CA CYS A 153 -11.50 -4.05 -15.25
C CYS A 153 -10.62 -4.79 -16.26
N LYS A 154 -11.16 -5.11 -17.44
CA LYS A 154 -10.38 -5.62 -18.57
C LYS A 154 -9.94 -4.50 -19.52
N PRO A 155 -8.75 -4.61 -20.12
CA PRO A 155 -8.36 -3.80 -21.26
C PRO A 155 -9.37 -3.92 -22.40
N VAL A 156 -9.85 -2.78 -22.89
CA VAL A 156 -10.67 -2.68 -24.11
C VAL A 156 -9.83 -2.04 -25.21
N ASP A 157 -9.87 -2.66 -26.40
CA ASP A 157 -9.12 -2.22 -27.58
C ASP A 157 -7.63 -1.95 -27.29
N PRO A 158 -6.88 -2.96 -26.81
CA PRO A 158 -5.47 -2.78 -26.48
C PRO A 158 -4.65 -2.51 -27.75
N LYS A 159 -3.79 -1.50 -27.68
CA LYS A 159 -2.87 -1.14 -28.76
C LYS A 159 -1.44 -1.48 -28.38
N SER A 160 -0.75 -2.21 -29.27
CA SER A 160 0.69 -2.42 -29.19
C SER A 160 1.41 -1.07 -29.23
N THR A 161 2.04 -0.70 -28.12
CA THR A 161 2.70 0.60 -27.93
C THR A 161 4.16 0.36 -27.54
N PRO A 162 5.12 1.03 -28.18
CA PRO A 162 6.52 0.94 -27.79
C PRO A 162 6.74 1.66 -26.45
N VAL A 163 7.31 0.93 -25.48
CA VAL A 163 7.62 1.42 -24.14
C VAL A 163 9.12 1.30 -23.92
N ARG A 164 9.78 2.43 -23.66
CA ARG A 164 11.21 2.45 -23.32
C ARG A 164 11.42 1.95 -21.90
N MET A 165 12.38 1.05 -21.73
CA MET A 165 12.71 0.40 -20.48
C MET A 165 14.12 0.82 -20.06
N ALA A 166 14.30 1.11 -18.77
CA ALA A 166 15.60 1.34 -18.13
C ALA A 166 15.87 0.21 -17.14
N CYS A 167 17.04 -0.42 -17.25
CA CYS A 167 17.45 -1.60 -16.52
C CYS A 167 18.49 -1.26 -15.46
N PHE A 168 18.36 -1.94 -14.33
CA PHE A 168 19.28 -1.84 -13.20
C PHE A 168 19.67 -3.24 -12.77
N PRO A 169 20.93 -3.48 -12.35
CA PRO A 169 21.30 -4.77 -11.77
C PRO A 169 20.37 -5.11 -10.60
N HIS A 170 19.80 -6.32 -10.62
CA HIS A 170 18.72 -6.72 -9.71
C HIS A 170 19.10 -6.54 -8.23
N ASP A 171 20.35 -6.82 -7.89
CA ASP A 171 20.84 -6.74 -6.51
C ASP A 171 21.24 -5.34 -6.04
N SER A 172 21.28 -4.36 -6.95
CA SER A 172 21.64 -2.99 -6.63
C SER A 172 20.64 -2.34 -5.68
N ALA A 173 21.14 -1.49 -4.77
CA ALA A 173 20.28 -0.73 -3.86
C ALA A 173 19.25 0.12 -4.62
N LYS A 174 19.65 0.66 -5.77
CA LYS A 174 18.79 1.46 -6.66
C LYS A 174 17.65 0.63 -7.24
N ALA A 175 17.91 -0.59 -7.72
CA ALA A 175 16.84 -1.47 -8.23
C ALA A 175 15.82 -1.79 -7.14
N LYS A 176 16.26 -2.14 -5.93
CA LYS A 176 15.39 -2.44 -4.79
C LYS A 176 14.56 -1.24 -4.34
N GLU A 177 15.12 -0.04 -4.39
CA GLU A 177 14.42 1.21 -4.08
C GLU A 177 13.36 1.53 -5.14
N LEU A 178 13.73 1.49 -6.42
CA LEU A 178 12.83 1.74 -7.54
C LEU A 178 11.68 0.72 -7.57
N GLU A 179 11.98 -0.56 -7.33
CA GLU A 179 10.95 -1.58 -7.21
C GLU A 179 9.95 -1.22 -6.12
N ARG A 180 10.44 -0.95 -4.89
CA ARG A 180 9.57 -0.59 -3.76
C ARG A 180 8.73 0.65 -4.04
N ASP A 181 9.30 1.66 -4.68
CA ASP A 181 8.61 2.91 -4.95
C ASP A 181 7.60 2.81 -6.08
N SER A 182 7.82 1.89 -7.04
CA SER A 182 6.86 1.59 -8.11
C SER A 182 5.53 1.05 -7.57
N PHE A 183 5.56 0.36 -6.43
CA PHE A 183 4.38 -0.11 -5.68
C PHE A 183 3.77 0.97 -4.79
N LYS A 184 4.28 2.20 -4.79
CA LYS A 184 3.68 3.32 -4.04
C LYS A 184 3.10 4.35 -4.99
N ARG A 185 3.82 4.64 -6.07
CA ARG A 185 3.47 5.69 -7.04
C ARG A 185 4.06 5.41 -8.42
N PRO A 186 3.52 6.02 -9.47
CA PRO A 186 4.17 6.04 -10.77
C PRO A 186 5.54 6.73 -10.69
N LEU A 187 6.55 6.09 -11.28
CA LEU A 187 7.92 6.59 -11.37
C LEU A 187 8.15 7.28 -12.71
N ASP A 188 8.96 8.33 -12.68
CA ASP A 188 9.48 9.01 -13.85
C ASP A 188 10.99 8.77 -13.91
N LEU A 189 11.42 8.02 -14.93
CA LEU A 189 12.82 7.68 -15.17
C LEU A 189 13.29 8.23 -16.53
N MET A 190 12.68 9.32 -17.02
CA MET A 190 13.10 9.97 -18.27
C MET A 190 14.56 10.44 -18.26
N ALA A 191 15.11 10.73 -17.08
CA ALA A 191 16.52 11.09 -16.92
C ALA A 191 17.48 9.90 -17.01
N GLN A 192 16.98 8.65 -17.02
CA GLN A 192 17.81 7.46 -17.18
C GLN A 192 17.94 7.09 -18.66
N GLN A 193 19.03 6.44 -19.04
CA GLN A 193 19.18 5.94 -20.41
C GLN A 193 18.19 4.78 -20.64
N ALA A 194 17.60 4.72 -21.84
CA ALA A 194 16.81 3.56 -22.24
C ALA A 194 17.76 2.44 -22.67
N ASP A 195 17.63 1.27 -22.05
CA ASP A 195 18.39 0.07 -22.39
C ASP A 195 17.75 -0.66 -23.57
N TYR A 196 16.42 -0.75 -23.59
CA TYR A 196 15.68 -1.34 -24.70
C TYR A 196 14.26 -0.78 -24.80
N THR A 197 13.57 -1.14 -25.89
CA THR A 197 12.15 -0.82 -26.10
C THR A 197 11.36 -2.11 -26.17
N GLU A 198 10.26 -2.17 -25.41
CA GLU A 198 9.34 -3.30 -25.38
C GLU A 198 7.99 -2.90 -25.99
N TYR A 199 7.38 -3.80 -26.76
CA TYR A 199 6.03 -3.59 -27.26
C TYR A 199 5.01 -4.13 -26.27
N VAL A 200 4.21 -3.23 -25.69
CA VAL A 200 3.25 -3.56 -24.64
C VAL A 200 1.83 -3.31 -25.14
N GLN A 201 0.91 -4.22 -24.81
CA GLN A 201 -0.51 -4.05 -25.09
C GLN A 201 -1.13 -3.05 -24.12
N VAL A 202 -1.30 -1.80 -24.57
CA VAL A 202 -1.80 -0.70 -23.75
C VAL A 202 -3.29 -0.48 -24.01
N PRO A 203 -4.17 -0.55 -23.00
CA PRO A 203 -5.60 -0.33 -23.18
C PRO A 203 -5.89 1.09 -23.69
N ARG A 204 -6.79 1.20 -24.68
CA ARG A 204 -7.40 2.48 -25.03
C ARG A 204 -8.37 2.93 -23.93
N SER A 205 -9.17 1.99 -23.44
CA SER A 205 -10.09 2.16 -22.32
C SER A 205 -10.16 0.89 -21.47
N CYS A 206 -10.85 0.99 -20.35
CA CYS A 206 -11.09 -0.13 -19.44
C CYS A 206 -12.59 -0.41 -19.42
N GLY A 207 -12.94 -1.69 -19.45
CA GLY A 207 -14.32 -2.14 -19.47
C GLY A 207 -14.54 -3.34 -18.56
N GLU A 208 -15.79 -3.78 -18.54
CA GLU A 208 -16.25 -4.95 -17.81
C GLU A 208 -15.49 -6.22 -18.18
N MET A 209 -15.47 -7.19 -17.26
CA MET A 209 -14.89 -8.51 -17.50
C MET A 209 -15.72 -9.36 -18.44
#